data_AF-A0A9P3BUB0-F1
#
_entry.id   AF-A0A9P3BUB0-F1
#
_cell.length_a   1.000
_cell.length_b   1.000
_cell.length_c   1.000
_cell.angle_alpha   90.00
_cell.angle_beta   90.00
_cell.angle_gamma   90.00
#
_symmetry.space_group_name_H-M   'P 1'
#
loop_
_entity.id
_entity.type
_entity.pdbx_description
1 polymer ?
#
loop_
_entity_poly.entity_id
_entity_poly.type
_entity_poly.pdbx_seq_one_letter_code
_entity_poly.pdbx_strand_id
1 'polypeptide(L)'
;MTNVNARDWTNIFFFSQSPPNFIKVNYETQVDFKPFHPDQKWLKWFLWKPVATGRPSGQDRVQVLWLVAKDDGGMIHKYVAKVVSSPSQNFLHLKLISGEFPEYTEHDAQLQLRRVPAPRDLREVMKELDPFENEARVFQRIEKCCDNPQIYFPRFYGVITDLDRSRFRYGYPNRRAIILEAIKPELASRRILAAHDDNETRHIECLRSRLQSLDLSDFEREFYCSLLTDRCRRLSTLHSLAITHGDVKDEHFRLPGDFHDTVLYDFSVSYTFSPEPPYLVNFRSPRSLKVISDYELGCVEEQIYNR
;
A
#
# COMPACT_ATOMS: atom_id res chain seq x y z
N MET A 1 11.86 29.91 -19.45
CA MET A 1 11.99 29.18 -18.16
C MET A 1 10.87 29.64 -17.26
N THR A 2 9.74 28.93 -17.28
CA THR A 2 8.55 29.26 -16.48
C THR A 2 8.40 28.24 -15.38
N ASN A 3 8.40 28.74 -14.14
CA ASN A 3 8.11 28.04 -12.91
C ASN A 3 6.71 27.41 -13.03
N VAL A 4 6.61 26.10 -13.24
CA VAL A 4 5.33 25.37 -13.17
C VAL A 4 5.01 25.18 -11.69
N ASN A 5 4.35 26.21 -11.17
CA ASN A 5 3.57 26.34 -9.93
C ASN A 5 3.24 25.03 -9.19
N ALA A 6 3.75 24.89 -7.96
CA ALA A 6 3.13 24.02 -6.93
C ALA A 6 1.65 24.38 -6.68
N ARG A 7 1.23 25.60 -7.03
CA ARG A 7 -0.18 26.04 -7.05
C ARG A 7 -1.03 25.31 -8.09
N ASP A 8 -0.46 24.77 -9.16
CA ASP A 8 -1.23 24.11 -10.23
C ASP A 8 -1.55 22.66 -9.87
N TRP A 9 -0.58 21.91 -9.31
CA TRP A 9 -0.81 20.51 -8.98
C TRP A 9 -1.83 20.31 -7.87
N THR A 10 -1.75 21.08 -6.78
CA THR A 10 -2.74 21.00 -5.69
C THR A 10 -4.17 21.22 -6.22
N ASN A 11 -4.34 22.19 -7.12
CA ASN A 11 -5.64 22.48 -7.74
C ASN A 11 -6.09 21.38 -8.71
N ILE A 12 -5.17 20.74 -9.44
CA ILE A 12 -5.47 19.60 -10.32
C ILE A 12 -5.87 18.38 -9.49
N PHE A 13 -5.08 18.04 -8.46
CA PHE A 13 -5.31 16.85 -7.66
C PHE A 13 -6.62 16.94 -6.89
N PHE A 14 -6.88 18.09 -6.24
CA PHE A 14 -8.14 18.35 -5.54
C PHE A 14 -9.19 19.01 -6.44
N PHE A 15 -9.10 18.86 -7.76
CA PHE A 15 -10.12 19.44 -8.65
C PHE A 15 -11.51 18.96 -8.23
N SER A 16 -12.44 19.91 -8.01
CA SER A 16 -13.80 19.69 -7.53
C SER A 16 -13.96 19.18 -6.08
N GLN A 17 -12.88 19.18 -5.28
CA GLN A 17 -12.91 18.78 -3.86
C GLN A 17 -12.10 19.78 -3.02
N SER A 18 -12.45 19.93 -1.74
CA SER A 18 -11.62 20.73 -0.82
C SER A 18 -10.45 19.88 -0.33
N PRO A 19 -9.19 20.35 -0.40
CA PRO A 19 -8.08 19.63 0.21
C PRO A 19 -8.29 19.51 1.72
N PRO A 20 -8.03 18.32 2.31
CA PRO A 20 -8.06 18.14 3.76
C PRO A 20 -7.22 19.18 4.51
N ASN A 21 -7.67 19.58 5.70
CA ASN A 21 -7.01 20.63 6.49
C ASN A 21 -5.55 20.30 6.84
N PHE A 22 -5.22 19.02 7.02
CA PHE A 22 -3.86 18.58 7.34
C PHE A 22 -2.86 18.80 6.20
N ILE A 23 -3.32 18.99 4.96
CA ILE A 23 -2.44 19.22 3.79
C ILE A 23 -1.75 20.60 3.86
N LYS A 24 -2.32 21.54 4.61
CA LYS A 24 -1.73 22.88 4.82
C LYS A 24 -0.50 22.84 5.73
N VAL A 25 -0.27 21.73 6.43
CA VAL A 25 0.88 21.54 7.30
C VAL A 25 1.98 20.86 6.48
N ASN A 26 3.18 21.42 6.52
CA ASN A 26 4.32 21.02 5.70
C ASN A 26 4.92 19.69 6.22
N TYR A 27 4.14 18.60 6.14
CA TYR A 27 4.51 17.29 6.68
C TYR A 27 5.54 16.53 5.83
N GLU A 28 5.83 17.00 4.61
CA GLU A 28 6.45 16.19 3.57
C GLU A 28 7.87 16.62 3.20
N THR A 29 8.32 17.80 3.63
CA THR A 29 9.72 18.20 3.51
C THR A 29 10.64 17.53 4.54
N GLN A 30 10.08 16.76 5.50
CA GLN A 30 10.85 15.96 6.45
C GLN A 30 10.70 14.47 6.14
N VAL A 31 11.73 13.91 5.53
CA VAL A 31 11.90 12.49 5.13
C VAL A 31 12.25 11.59 6.34
N ASP A 32 12.05 12.09 7.56
CA ASP A 32 12.33 11.31 8.76
C ASP A 32 11.18 10.33 9.01
N PHE A 33 11.31 9.15 8.41
CA PHE A 33 10.42 8.04 8.70
C PHE A 33 10.57 7.65 10.17
N LYS A 34 9.45 7.38 10.83
CA LYS A 34 9.43 6.86 12.20
C LYS A 34 10.32 5.61 12.29
N PRO A 35 11.43 5.64 13.05
CA PRO A 35 12.27 4.46 13.20
C PRO A 35 11.55 3.40 14.02
N PHE A 36 11.71 2.13 13.64
CA PHE A 36 11.30 1.01 14.47
C PHE A 36 12.37 0.72 15.52
N HIS A 37 11.97 0.80 16.79
CA HIS A 37 12.81 0.37 17.90
C HIS A 37 12.28 -0.96 18.45
N PRO A 38 13.10 -2.03 18.43
CA PRO A 38 12.73 -3.28 19.07
C PRO A 38 12.53 -3.05 20.57
N ASP A 39 11.63 -3.83 21.19
CA ASP A 39 11.37 -3.75 22.63
C ASP A 39 12.69 -3.94 23.40
N GLN A 40 12.94 -3.12 24.43
CA GLN A 40 14.20 -3.13 25.19
C GLN A 40 14.47 -4.49 25.85
N LYS A 41 13.42 -5.28 26.09
CA LYS A 41 13.51 -6.63 26.65
C LYS A 41 14.06 -7.67 25.66
N TRP A 42 14.12 -7.35 24.37
CA TRP A 42 14.53 -8.29 23.34
C TRP A 42 16.05 -8.41 23.27
N LEU A 43 16.60 -9.40 23.98
CA LEU A 43 18.04 -9.74 23.97
C LEU A 43 18.55 -10.02 22.54
N LYS A 44 17.74 -10.66 21.69
CA LYS A 44 18.07 -10.92 20.28
C LYS A 44 16.82 -11.10 19.43
N TRP A 45 16.72 -10.38 18.32
CA TRP A 45 15.67 -10.54 17.31
C TRP A 45 16.24 -10.80 15.91
N PHE A 46 15.44 -11.42 15.05
CA PHE A 46 15.80 -11.76 13.68
C PHE A 46 14.54 -11.90 12.80
N LEU A 47 14.73 -11.80 11.47
CA LEU A 47 13.72 -12.09 10.47
C LEU A 47 13.76 -13.58 10.14
N TRP A 48 12.67 -14.29 10.44
CA TRP A 48 12.72 -15.76 10.53
C TRP A 48 12.19 -16.52 9.33
N LYS A 49 10.87 -16.51 9.09
CA LYS A 49 10.21 -17.30 8.05
C LYS A 49 9.21 -16.41 7.31
N PRO A 50 8.85 -16.74 6.06
CA PRO A 50 7.76 -16.05 5.36
C PRO A 50 6.45 -16.15 6.11
N VAL A 51 5.65 -15.08 6.03
CA VAL A 51 4.28 -15.07 6.54
C VAL A 51 3.35 -15.90 5.64
N ALA A 52 3.60 -15.87 4.33
CA ALA A 52 2.88 -16.69 3.35
C ALA A 52 3.81 -17.73 2.71
N THR A 53 3.32 -18.96 2.53
CA THR A 53 4.11 -20.10 2.05
C THR A 53 4.09 -20.28 0.53
N GLY A 54 3.34 -19.45 -0.20
CA GLY A 54 2.99 -19.68 -1.62
C GLY A 54 3.93 -19.11 -2.67
N ARG A 55 4.88 -18.22 -2.33
CA ARG A 55 5.81 -17.65 -3.32
C ARG A 55 7.27 -17.83 -2.86
N PRO A 56 8.15 -18.41 -3.69
CA PRO A 56 9.57 -18.49 -3.37
C PRO A 56 10.15 -17.07 -3.25
N SER A 57 11.05 -16.91 -2.28
CA SER A 57 11.81 -15.66 -2.10
C SER A 57 12.69 -15.44 -3.32
N GLY A 58 12.81 -14.19 -3.75
CA GLY A 58 13.70 -13.78 -4.84
C GLY A 58 14.36 -12.46 -4.48
N GLN A 59 15.53 -12.19 -5.07
CA GLN A 59 16.23 -10.92 -4.89
C GLN A 59 15.37 -9.73 -5.32
N ASP A 60 14.56 -9.92 -6.36
CA ASP A 60 13.70 -8.88 -6.95
C ASP A 60 12.28 -8.85 -6.38
N ARG A 61 12.01 -9.58 -5.29
CA ARG A 61 10.66 -9.73 -4.74
C ARG A 61 10.54 -9.13 -3.36
N VAL A 62 9.40 -8.46 -3.13
CA VAL A 62 8.94 -8.12 -1.79
C VAL A 62 8.82 -9.39 -0.95
N GLN A 63 9.40 -9.38 0.24
CA GLN A 63 9.35 -10.48 1.19
C GLN A 63 8.66 -10.03 2.47
N VAL A 64 7.64 -10.75 2.90
CA VAL A 64 7.00 -10.51 4.19
C VAL A 64 7.45 -11.59 5.16
N LEU A 65 8.31 -11.21 6.10
CA LEU A 65 8.94 -12.14 7.05
C LEU A 65 8.43 -11.90 8.47
N TRP A 66 8.27 -12.96 9.24
CA TRP A 66 8.05 -12.87 10.69
C TRP A 66 9.27 -12.22 11.36
N LEU A 67 9.03 -11.12 12.09
CA LEU A 67 10.03 -10.55 12.99
C LEU A 67 9.86 -11.22 14.34
N VAL A 68 10.87 -12.00 14.71
CA VAL A 68 10.86 -12.86 15.89
C VAL A 68 11.90 -12.38 16.88
N ALA A 69 11.50 -12.28 18.14
CA ALA A 69 12.41 -12.03 19.25
C ALA A 69 12.57 -13.28 20.10
N LYS A 70 13.81 -13.53 20.54
CA LYS A 70 14.10 -14.55 21.54
C LYS A 70 13.98 -13.92 22.92
N ASP A 71 13.12 -14.51 23.74
CA ASP A 71 12.95 -14.20 25.16
C ASP A 71 13.29 -15.46 25.98
N ASP A 72 13.50 -15.32 27.29
CA ASP A 72 13.95 -16.41 28.18
C ASP A 72 12.95 -17.59 28.24
N GLY A 73 11.70 -17.37 27.82
CA GLY A 73 10.64 -18.39 27.71
C GLY A 73 10.34 -18.91 26.30
N GLY A 74 11.01 -18.43 25.23
CA GLY A 74 10.77 -18.90 23.87
C GLY A 74 10.91 -17.86 22.76
N MET A 75 10.26 -18.13 21.62
CA MET A 75 10.24 -17.23 20.46
C MET A 75 8.93 -16.44 20.40
N ILE A 76 9.02 -15.11 20.35
CA ILE A 76 7.88 -14.21 20.29
C ILE A 76 7.68 -13.73 18.86
N HIS A 77 6.50 -14.00 18.29
CA HIS A 77 6.07 -13.57 16.97
C HIS A 77 5.13 -12.38 17.10
N LYS A 78 5.69 -11.16 17.13
CA LYS A 78 4.89 -9.94 17.41
C LYS A 78 4.66 -9.06 16.19
N TYR A 79 5.60 -9.05 15.26
CA TYR A 79 5.54 -8.16 14.09
C TYR A 79 5.82 -8.93 12.81
N VAL A 80 5.43 -8.32 11.70
CA VAL A 80 5.87 -8.71 10.37
C VAL A 80 6.74 -7.60 9.79
N ALA A 81 7.79 -7.99 9.09
CA ALA A 81 8.67 -7.10 8.37
C ALA A 81 8.44 -7.29 6.87
N LYS A 82 7.93 -6.25 6.22
CA LYS A 82 7.88 -6.18 4.76
C LYS A 82 9.20 -5.63 4.26
N VAL A 83 10.01 -6.52 3.73
CA VAL A 83 11.33 -6.26 3.15
C VAL A 83 11.15 -6.02 1.67
N VAL A 84 11.49 -4.81 1.22
CA VAL A 84 11.26 -4.36 -0.16
C VAL A 84 12.61 -4.27 -0.87
N SER A 85 12.74 -4.95 -2.01
CA SER A 85 13.95 -4.89 -2.83
C SER A 85 14.26 -3.45 -3.24
N SER A 86 15.49 -3.01 -3.00
CA SER A 86 15.97 -1.72 -3.48
C SER A 86 16.44 -1.88 -4.92
N PRO A 87 16.47 -0.79 -5.72
CA PRO A 87 17.17 -0.78 -7.00
C PRO A 87 18.62 -1.24 -6.79
N SER A 88 18.98 -2.42 -7.24
CA SER A 88 20.38 -2.79 -7.25
C SER A 88 21.06 -2.00 -8.38
N GLN A 89 22.04 -1.16 -8.05
CA GLN A 89 22.82 -0.37 -9.01
C GLN A 89 23.70 -1.21 -9.96
N ASN A 90 23.61 -2.54 -9.92
CA ASN A 90 24.53 -3.43 -10.60
C ASN A 90 23.83 -4.65 -11.22
N PHE A 91 22.79 -4.51 -12.04
CA PHE A 91 22.39 -5.61 -12.94
C PHE A 91 21.82 -5.09 -14.26
N LEU A 92 22.71 -4.90 -15.23
CA LEU A 92 22.39 -4.98 -16.64
C LEU A 92 22.22 -6.47 -16.98
N HIS A 93 21.05 -6.83 -17.53
CA HIS A 93 20.70 -7.93 -18.45
C HIS A 93 19.56 -8.87 -18.03
N LEU A 94 18.55 -8.90 -18.92
CA LEU A 94 17.44 -9.86 -19.11
C LEU A 94 16.38 -10.04 -18.01
N LYS A 95 15.15 -9.57 -18.31
CA LYS A 95 14.00 -10.49 -18.44
C LYS A 95 12.82 -9.84 -19.18
N LEU A 96 12.68 -10.19 -20.46
CA LEU A 96 11.39 -10.21 -21.14
C LEU A 96 10.78 -11.59 -20.88
N ILE A 97 9.46 -11.63 -20.65
CA ILE A 97 8.60 -12.83 -20.54
C ILE A 97 8.62 -13.52 -19.16
N SER A 98 7.86 -12.95 -18.23
CA SER A 98 6.97 -13.64 -17.27
C SER A 98 6.42 -12.60 -16.31
N GLY A 99 5.10 -12.57 -16.06
CA GLY A 99 4.43 -11.59 -15.20
C GLY A 99 4.86 -11.66 -13.73
N GLU A 100 6.02 -11.10 -13.43
CA GLU A 100 6.64 -11.01 -12.11
C GLU A 100 7.29 -9.62 -12.01
N PHE A 101 6.94 -8.82 -10.99
CA PHE A 101 7.47 -7.47 -10.79
C PHE A 101 9.00 -7.51 -10.62
N PRO A 102 9.81 -6.92 -11.53
CA PRO A 102 11.25 -6.76 -11.34
C PRO A 102 11.56 -5.49 -10.52
N GLU A 103 12.77 -5.43 -9.94
CA GLU A 103 13.32 -4.24 -9.27
C GLU A 103 13.11 -2.98 -10.12
N TYR A 104 12.73 -1.85 -9.53
CA TYR A 104 12.69 -0.56 -10.25
C TYR A 104 14.12 -0.07 -10.46
N THR A 105 14.73 -0.44 -11.58
CA THR A 105 16.15 -0.17 -11.86
C THR A 105 16.38 1.25 -12.39
N GLU A 106 17.65 1.65 -12.45
CA GLU A 106 18.05 2.86 -13.17
C GLU A 106 17.56 2.82 -14.63
N HIS A 107 17.54 1.65 -15.26
CA HIS A 107 17.04 1.46 -16.61
C HIS A 107 15.54 1.74 -16.71
N ASP A 108 14.74 1.28 -15.73
CA ASP A 108 13.31 1.58 -15.68
C ASP A 108 13.06 3.07 -15.51
N ALA A 109 13.84 3.74 -14.66
CA ALA A 109 13.79 5.19 -14.49
C ALA A 109 14.16 5.93 -15.79
N GLN A 110 15.20 5.49 -16.51
CA GLN A 110 15.56 6.04 -17.82
C GLN A 110 14.47 5.79 -18.88
N LEU A 111 13.85 4.60 -18.92
CA LEU A 111 12.75 4.29 -19.83
C LEU A 111 11.53 5.15 -19.55
N GLN A 112 11.24 5.42 -18.27
CA GLN A 112 10.19 6.35 -17.89
C GLN A 112 10.57 7.76 -18.34
N LEU A 113 11.75 8.28 -18.00
CA LEU A 113 12.19 9.64 -18.36
C LEU A 113 12.04 9.95 -19.86
N ARG A 114 12.25 8.97 -20.74
CA ARG A 114 12.03 9.12 -22.20
C ARG A 114 10.59 9.42 -22.60
N ARG A 115 9.62 9.12 -21.74
CA ARG A 115 8.18 9.32 -21.95
C ARG A 115 7.69 10.68 -21.46
N VAL A 116 8.57 11.49 -20.87
CA VAL A 116 8.17 12.78 -20.29
C VAL A 116 8.81 13.97 -21.01
N PRO A 117 8.01 15.01 -21.32
CA PRO A 117 8.46 16.14 -22.12
C PRO A 117 9.40 17.12 -21.38
N ALA A 118 9.65 16.93 -20.08
CA ALA A 118 10.48 17.82 -19.27
C ALA A 118 11.67 17.06 -18.62
N PRO A 119 12.88 17.64 -18.60
CA PRO A 119 14.02 17.04 -17.93
C PRO A 119 13.81 17.02 -16.41
N ARG A 120 13.96 15.84 -15.80
CA ARG A 120 13.97 15.61 -14.35
C ARG A 120 15.24 14.86 -13.96
N ASP A 121 15.65 15.00 -12.70
CA ASP A 121 16.77 14.22 -12.16
C ASP A 121 16.33 12.75 -12.00
N LEU A 122 17.15 11.84 -12.50
CA LEU A 122 16.98 10.40 -12.37
C LEU A 122 16.83 9.97 -10.90
N ARG A 123 17.57 10.61 -10.00
CA ARG A 123 17.52 10.33 -8.56
C ARG A 123 16.19 10.70 -7.93
N GLU A 124 15.58 11.79 -8.39
CA GLU A 124 14.24 12.21 -7.94
C GLU A 124 13.19 11.19 -8.38
N VAL A 125 13.26 10.74 -9.64
CA VAL A 125 12.35 9.72 -10.18
C VAL A 125 12.50 8.39 -9.45
N MET A 126 13.73 7.95 -9.21
CA MET A 126 13.99 6.72 -8.44
C MET A 126 13.41 6.80 -7.02
N LYS A 127 13.49 7.97 -6.38
CA LYS A 127 12.95 8.18 -5.04
C LYS A 127 11.42 8.21 -5.05
N GLU A 128 10.82 8.93 -5.99
CA GLU A 128 9.37 9.04 -6.13
C GLU A 128 8.70 7.68 -6.38
N LEU A 129 9.37 6.82 -7.13
CA LEU A 129 8.87 5.50 -7.52
C LEU A 129 9.43 4.36 -6.66
N ASP A 130 10.18 4.67 -5.60
CA ASP A 130 10.70 3.68 -4.66
C ASP A 130 9.54 3.04 -3.88
N PRO A 131 9.27 1.73 -4.03
CA PRO A 131 8.13 1.11 -3.38
C PRO A 131 8.22 1.11 -1.86
N PHE A 132 9.43 1.11 -1.29
CA PHE A 132 9.62 1.23 0.16
C PHE A 132 9.21 2.63 0.64
N GLU A 133 9.63 3.68 -0.06
CA GLU A 133 9.30 5.05 0.34
C GLU A 133 7.81 5.35 0.15
N ASN A 134 7.19 4.84 -0.92
CA ASN A 134 5.75 5.00 -1.15
C ASN A 134 4.94 4.40 0.00
N GLU A 135 5.23 3.15 0.35
CA GLU A 135 4.48 2.45 1.39
C GLU A 135 4.75 3.03 2.79
N ALA A 136 6.00 3.40 3.10
CA ALA A 136 6.33 4.05 4.36
C ALA A 136 5.63 5.42 4.50
N ARG A 137 5.55 6.21 3.42
CA ARG A 137 4.81 7.49 3.40
C ARG A 137 3.33 7.28 3.67
N VAL A 138 2.70 6.26 3.08
CA VAL A 138 1.29 5.94 3.32
C VAL A 138 1.03 5.60 4.78
N PHE A 139 1.78 4.65 5.33
CA PHE A 139 1.59 4.25 6.73
C PHE A 139 1.85 5.40 7.71
N GLN A 140 2.83 6.24 7.43
CA GLN A 140 3.09 7.45 8.23
C GLN A 140 1.95 8.46 8.14
N ARG A 141 1.35 8.67 6.96
CA ARG A 141 0.18 9.54 6.77
C ARG A 141 -1.04 8.98 7.50
N ILE A 142 -1.29 7.68 7.39
CA ILE A 142 -2.37 6.98 8.08
C ILE A 142 -2.22 7.16 9.60
N GLU A 143 -1.04 6.89 10.17
CA GLU A 143 -0.81 7.02 11.62
C GLU A 143 -1.03 8.45 12.13
N LYS A 144 -0.66 9.46 11.34
CA LYS A 144 -0.75 10.87 11.74
C LYS A 144 -2.14 11.49 11.57
N CYS A 145 -2.89 11.07 10.56
CA CYS A 145 -4.07 11.79 10.09
C CYS A 145 -5.36 10.98 10.11
N CYS A 146 -5.31 9.66 10.29
CA CYS A 146 -6.49 8.82 10.35
C CYS A 146 -6.92 8.60 11.80
N ASP A 147 -8.20 8.82 12.08
CA ASP A 147 -8.80 8.36 13.32
C ASP A 147 -9.03 6.85 13.24
N ASN A 148 -8.61 6.11 14.27
CA ASN A 148 -8.75 4.66 14.37
C ASN A 148 -8.28 3.85 13.13
N PRO A 149 -7.02 4.04 12.66
CA PRO A 149 -6.51 3.40 11.44
C PRO A 149 -6.51 1.86 11.52
N GLN A 150 -6.42 1.31 12.74
CA GLN A 150 -6.45 -0.12 13.02
C GLN A 150 -7.77 -0.79 12.65
N ILE A 151 -8.78 -0.05 12.17
CA ILE A 151 -9.99 -0.63 11.63
C ILE A 151 -9.79 -1.01 10.16
N TYR A 152 -9.04 -0.20 9.41
CA TYR A 152 -8.93 -0.31 7.96
C TYR A 152 -7.59 -0.88 7.48
N PHE A 153 -6.50 -0.61 8.21
CA PHE A 153 -5.12 -0.82 7.78
C PHE A 153 -4.27 -1.49 8.85
N PRO A 154 -3.26 -2.32 8.51
CA PRO A 154 -2.32 -2.84 9.50
C PRO A 154 -1.68 -1.72 10.32
N ARG A 155 -1.51 -1.93 11.63
CA ARG A 155 -0.82 -0.95 12.47
C ARG A 155 0.65 -0.82 12.06
N PHE A 156 1.09 0.42 11.91
CA PHE A 156 2.47 0.77 11.58
C PHE A 156 3.32 0.93 12.85
N TYR A 157 4.47 0.26 12.89
CA TYR A 157 5.40 0.33 14.02
C TYR A 157 6.69 1.10 13.70
N GLY A 158 6.93 1.44 12.44
CA GLY A 158 8.10 2.17 11.99
C GLY A 158 8.85 1.45 10.88
N VAL A 159 9.97 2.02 10.47
CA VAL A 159 10.87 1.45 9.46
C VAL A 159 12.24 1.13 10.03
N ILE A 160 12.95 0.22 9.37
CA ILE A 160 14.37 -0.03 9.54
C ILE A 160 15.03 0.30 8.21
N THR A 161 16.05 1.14 8.19
CA THR A 161 16.76 1.57 6.96
C THR A 161 18.18 1.01 6.87
N ASP A 162 18.73 0.49 7.97
CA ASP A 162 20.04 -0.15 8.02
C ASP A 162 19.99 -1.53 8.69
N LEU A 163 19.30 -2.45 8.03
CA LEU A 163 19.12 -3.82 8.50
C LEU A 163 20.35 -4.67 8.16
N ASP A 164 21.02 -5.16 9.19
CA ASP A 164 22.21 -6.01 9.05
C ASP A 164 21.87 -7.41 8.50
N ARG A 165 22.71 -7.92 7.60
CA ARG A 165 22.53 -9.24 6.97
C ARG A 165 22.42 -10.39 7.97
N SER A 166 23.09 -10.31 9.13
CA SER A 166 23.01 -11.33 10.19
C SER A 166 21.63 -11.44 10.84
N ARG A 167 20.75 -10.45 10.65
CA ARG A 167 19.36 -10.48 11.11
C ARG A 167 18.48 -11.39 10.27
N PHE A 168 18.91 -11.79 9.08
CA PHE A 168 18.13 -12.68 8.20
C PHE A 168 18.44 -14.14 8.49
N ARG A 169 17.42 -14.92 8.88
CA ARG A 169 17.47 -16.39 8.93
C ARG A 169 16.83 -17.04 7.71
N TYR A 170 16.10 -16.27 6.93
CA TYR A 170 15.46 -16.69 5.69
C TYR A 170 15.36 -15.50 4.74
N GLY A 171 15.20 -15.80 3.46
CA GLY A 171 15.00 -14.80 2.43
C GLY A 171 16.28 -14.12 1.97
N TYR A 172 16.13 -13.16 1.07
CA TYR A 172 17.22 -12.34 0.56
C TYR A 172 17.45 -11.14 1.47
N PRO A 173 18.69 -10.95 1.95
CA PRO A 173 19.03 -9.80 2.78
C PRO A 173 18.81 -8.49 2.03
N ASN A 174 18.13 -7.55 2.70
CA ASN A 174 17.99 -6.17 2.27
C ASN A 174 18.16 -5.26 3.50
N ARG A 175 18.59 -4.02 3.28
CA ARG A 175 18.83 -3.05 4.36
C ARG A 175 17.55 -2.37 4.85
N ARG A 176 16.45 -2.46 4.10
CA ARG A 176 15.21 -1.73 4.40
C ARG A 176 14.03 -2.66 4.69
N ALA A 177 13.28 -2.33 5.74
CA ALA A 177 12.06 -3.04 6.10
C ALA A 177 11.02 -2.10 6.72
N ILE A 178 9.74 -2.34 6.39
CA ILE A 178 8.59 -1.69 7.02
C ILE A 178 8.03 -2.66 8.06
N ILE A 179 7.89 -2.21 9.30
CA ILE A 179 7.44 -3.06 10.41
C ILE A 179 5.96 -2.81 10.67
N LEU A 180 5.18 -3.86 10.50
CA LEU A 180 3.73 -3.84 10.59
C LEU A 180 3.22 -4.83 11.63
N GLU A 181 1.96 -4.62 12.00
CA GLU A 181 1.16 -5.56 12.79
C GLU A 181 1.16 -6.96 12.18
N ALA A 182 1.41 -7.95 13.03
CA ALA A 182 1.19 -9.34 12.69
C ALA A 182 -0.30 -9.69 12.81
N ILE A 183 -1.03 -9.57 11.72
CA ILE A 183 -2.43 -10.00 11.64
C ILE A 183 -2.46 -11.49 11.27
N LYS A 184 -3.23 -12.28 12.01
CA LYS A 184 -3.40 -13.71 11.77
C LYS A 184 -4.76 -13.98 11.15
N PRO A 185 -4.94 -15.06 10.36
CA PRO A 185 -6.23 -15.45 9.79
C PRO A 185 -7.13 -16.11 10.86
N GLU A 186 -7.33 -15.42 11.97
CA GLU A 186 -8.11 -15.86 13.12
C GLU A 186 -9.33 -14.95 13.28
N LEU A 187 -10.46 -15.50 13.78
CA LEU A 187 -11.69 -14.73 14.02
C LEU A 187 -11.45 -13.45 14.83
N ALA A 188 -10.58 -13.52 15.84
CA ALA A 188 -10.22 -12.39 16.70
C ALA A 188 -9.45 -11.26 16.00
N SER A 189 -8.85 -11.54 14.83
CA SER A 189 -8.13 -10.54 14.04
C SER A 189 -9.01 -9.86 12.98
N ARG A 190 -10.26 -10.31 12.82
CA ARG A 190 -11.19 -9.75 11.83
C ARG A 190 -11.64 -8.36 12.24
N ARG A 191 -11.65 -7.44 11.27
CA ARG A 191 -12.04 -6.05 11.46
C ARG A 191 -13.36 -5.82 10.73
N ILE A 192 -14.43 -6.22 11.41
CA ILE A 192 -15.78 -6.06 10.90
C ILE A 192 -16.15 -4.59 11.06
N LEU A 193 -16.34 -3.90 9.94
CA LEU A 193 -16.94 -2.57 9.97
C LEU A 193 -18.41 -2.73 10.37
N ALA A 194 -18.84 -1.97 11.37
CA ALA A 194 -20.26 -1.93 11.73
C ALA A 194 -21.08 -1.53 10.49
N ALA A 195 -22.29 -2.09 10.38
CA ALA A 195 -23.29 -1.56 9.48
C ALA A 195 -23.44 -0.07 9.81
N HIS A 196 -23.15 0.78 8.84
CA HIS A 196 -23.30 2.22 9.00
C HIS A 196 -24.33 2.64 7.97
N ASP A 197 -25.30 3.43 8.44
CA ASP A 197 -26.28 4.12 7.62
C ASP A 197 -25.54 5.19 6.83
N ASP A 198 -25.05 4.88 5.63
CA ASP A 198 -24.55 5.90 4.72
C ASP A 198 -24.98 5.55 3.31
N ASN A 199 -25.45 6.58 2.61
CA ASN A 199 -26.02 6.57 1.27
C ASN A 199 -25.37 5.53 0.37
N GLU A 200 -26.22 4.69 -0.23
CA GLU A 200 -25.80 3.75 -1.25
C GLU A 200 -24.97 4.50 -2.30
N THR A 201 -23.68 4.21 -2.32
CA THR A 201 -22.83 4.76 -3.36
C THR A 201 -23.34 4.25 -4.71
N ARG A 202 -23.16 5.02 -5.78
CA ARG A 202 -23.51 4.60 -7.16
C ARG A 202 -23.00 3.19 -7.49
N HIS A 203 -21.85 2.80 -6.93
CA HIS A 203 -21.26 1.48 -7.08
C HIS A 203 -22.08 0.36 -6.42
N ILE A 204 -22.66 0.60 -5.24
CA ILE A 204 -23.52 -0.37 -4.55
C ILE A 204 -24.83 -0.57 -5.33
N GLU A 205 -25.45 0.53 -5.77
CA GLU A 205 -26.67 0.45 -6.59
C GLU A 205 -26.41 -0.29 -7.91
N CYS A 206 -25.30 0.03 -8.57
CA CYS A 206 -24.88 -0.62 -9.81
C CYS A 206 -24.64 -2.12 -9.60
N LEU A 207 -23.87 -2.50 -8.58
CA LEU A 207 -23.66 -3.92 -8.26
C LEU A 207 -24.98 -4.61 -7.96
N ARG A 208 -25.84 -4.03 -7.11
CA ARG A 208 -27.12 -4.63 -6.75
C ARG A 208 -28.00 -4.89 -7.97
N SER A 209 -28.09 -3.92 -8.88
CA SER A 209 -28.84 -4.07 -10.13
C SER A 209 -28.26 -5.18 -11.02
N ARG A 210 -26.94 -5.27 -11.12
CA ARG A 210 -26.29 -6.34 -11.89
C ARG A 210 -26.54 -7.71 -11.27
N LEU A 211 -26.43 -7.82 -9.95
CA LEU A 211 -26.67 -9.06 -9.22
C LEU A 211 -28.10 -9.55 -9.47
N GLN A 212 -29.12 -8.69 -9.57
CA GLN A 212 -30.54 -9.07 -9.82
C GLN A 212 -30.72 -10.01 -11.02
N SER A 213 -29.86 -9.93 -12.03
CA SER A 213 -29.89 -10.80 -13.21
C SER A 213 -29.31 -12.20 -13.00
N LEU A 214 -28.61 -12.44 -11.89
CA LEU A 214 -27.99 -13.72 -11.54
C LEU A 214 -28.92 -14.57 -10.67
N ASP A 215 -28.77 -15.89 -10.75
CA ASP A 215 -29.48 -16.85 -9.89
C ASP A 215 -28.78 -16.99 -8.52
N LEU A 216 -28.85 -15.90 -7.74
CA LEU A 216 -28.31 -15.81 -6.39
C LEU A 216 -29.45 -15.73 -5.37
N SER A 217 -29.25 -16.37 -4.21
CA SER A 217 -30.10 -16.18 -3.04
C SER A 217 -30.01 -14.76 -2.50
N ASP A 218 -31.03 -14.32 -1.76
CA ASP A 218 -31.02 -13.00 -1.10
C ASP A 218 -29.80 -12.82 -0.19
N PHE A 219 -29.44 -13.90 0.52
CA PHE A 219 -28.25 -13.93 1.37
C PHE A 219 -26.95 -13.67 0.59
N GLU A 220 -26.76 -14.30 -0.58
CA GLU A 220 -25.57 -14.09 -1.40
C GLU A 220 -25.49 -12.67 -1.94
N ARG A 221 -26.64 -12.11 -2.37
CA ARG A 221 -26.72 -10.72 -2.85
C ARG A 221 -26.32 -9.73 -1.75
N GLU A 222 -26.85 -9.92 -0.55
CA GLU A 222 -26.52 -9.10 0.62
C GLU A 222 -25.04 -9.25 0.99
N PHE A 223 -24.50 -10.47 0.94
CA PHE A 223 -23.09 -10.72 1.20
C PHE A 223 -22.18 -9.94 0.23
N TYR A 224 -22.43 -10.00 -1.08
CA TYR A 224 -21.62 -9.28 -2.07
C TYR A 224 -21.77 -7.75 -1.94
N CYS A 225 -22.96 -7.25 -1.65
CA CYS A 225 -23.17 -5.82 -1.40
C CYS A 225 -22.44 -5.34 -0.13
N SER A 226 -22.47 -6.15 0.94
CA SER A 226 -21.75 -5.89 2.19
C SER A 226 -20.24 -5.87 1.95
N LEU A 227 -19.73 -6.85 1.20
CA LEU A 227 -18.32 -6.92 0.81
C LEU A 227 -17.88 -5.68 0.03
N LEU A 228 -18.67 -5.25 -0.96
CA LEU A 228 -18.37 -4.03 -1.72
C LEU A 228 -18.32 -2.81 -0.80
N THR A 229 -19.32 -2.68 0.07
CA THR A 229 -19.41 -1.56 1.03
C THR A 229 -18.16 -1.50 1.90
N ASP A 230 -17.73 -2.64 2.44
CA ASP A 230 -16.57 -2.76 3.33
C ASP A 230 -15.25 -2.37 2.63
N ARG A 231 -15.05 -2.82 1.38
CA ARG A 231 -13.87 -2.46 0.58
C ARG A 231 -13.87 -1.00 0.14
N CYS A 232 -15.02 -0.50 -0.33
CA CYS A 232 -15.18 0.90 -0.71
C CYS A 232 -14.92 1.82 0.48
N ARG A 233 -15.34 1.45 1.70
CA ARG A 233 -15.02 2.22 2.91
C ARG A 233 -13.52 2.32 3.15
N ARG A 234 -12.77 1.20 3.07
CA ARG A 234 -11.31 1.21 3.23
C ARG A 234 -10.61 2.11 2.20
N LEU A 235 -11.05 2.07 0.94
CA LEU A 235 -10.51 2.95 -0.11
C LEU A 235 -10.90 4.41 0.09
N SER A 236 -12.15 4.70 0.42
CA SER A 236 -12.61 6.06 0.69
C SER A 236 -11.89 6.68 1.89
N THR A 237 -11.59 5.89 2.93
CA THR A 237 -10.73 6.32 4.05
C THR A 237 -9.31 6.61 3.58
N LEU A 238 -8.77 5.86 2.62
CA LEU A 238 -7.46 6.13 2.04
C LEU A 238 -7.48 7.44 1.22
N HIS A 239 -8.51 7.64 0.39
CA HIS A 239 -8.69 8.85 -0.43
C HIS A 239 -8.90 10.11 0.41
N SER A 240 -9.63 10.02 1.54
CA SER A 240 -9.82 11.15 2.45
C SER A 240 -8.50 11.61 3.10
N LEU A 241 -7.50 10.73 3.14
CA LEU A 241 -6.13 11.02 3.57
C LEU A 241 -5.24 11.57 2.45
N ALA A 242 -5.82 11.81 1.27
CA ALA A 242 -5.15 12.17 0.03
C ALA A 242 -4.10 11.15 -0.40
N ILE A 243 -4.44 9.86 -0.26
CA ILE A 243 -3.62 8.73 -0.68
C ILE A 243 -4.41 7.94 -1.74
N THR A 244 -3.75 7.53 -2.82
CA THR A 244 -4.30 6.60 -3.81
C THR A 244 -3.59 5.26 -3.72
N HIS A 245 -4.31 4.15 -3.89
CA HIS A 245 -3.72 2.82 -3.71
C HIS A 245 -2.83 2.41 -4.90
N GLY A 246 -3.28 2.66 -6.12
CA GLY A 246 -2.56 2.42 -7.37
C GLY A 246 -2.56 0.99 -7.90
N ASP A 247 -2.72 0.00 -7.02
CA ASP A 247 -2.79 -1.42 -7.39
C ASP A 247 -3.91 -2.15 -6.64
N VAL A 248 -5.17 -1.75 -6.86
CA VAL A 248 -6.33 -2.33 -6.15
C VAL A 248 -6.59 -3.74 -6.65
N LYS A 249 -6.35 -4.74 -5.78
CA LYS A 249 -6.56 -6.16 -6.07
C LYS A 249 -7.25 -6.85 -4.91
N ASP A 250 -7.96 -7.91 -5.25
CA ASP A 250 -8.69 -8.74 -4.30
C ASP A 250 -7.81 -9.32 -3.18
N GLU A 251 -6.57 -9.71 -3.52
CA GLU A 251 -5.60 -10.24 -2.56
C GLU A 251 -5.13 -9.19 -1.54
N HIS A 252 -5.25 -7.89 -1.83
CA HIS A 252 -4.84 -6.80 -0.95
C HIS A 252 -5.85 -6.46 0.15
N PHE A 253 -7.04 -7.07 0.13
CA PHE A 253 -8.05 -6.92 1.19
C PHE A 253 -8.05 -8.10 2.18
N ARG A 254 -7.36 -9.19 1.85
CA ARG A 254 -7.46 -10.48 2.55
C ARG A 254 -6.09 -11.00 2.93
N LEU A 255 -5.99 -11.64 4.09
CA LEU A 255 -4.76 -12.32 4.45
C LEU A 255 -4.54 -13.55 3.58
N PRO A 256 -3.29 -13.92 3.26
CA PRO A 256 -3.01 -15.16 2.53
C PRO A 256 -3.61 -16.37 3.25
N GLY A 257 -4.45 -17.13 2.55
CA GLY A 257 -5.15 -18.29 3.09
C GLY A 257 -6.41 -17.98 3.90
N ASP A 258 -6.83 -16.71 4.00
CA ASP A 258 -8.10 -16.30 4.58
C ASP A 258 -9.14 -16.01 3.47
N PHE A 259 -10.39 -16.36 3.74
CA PHE A 259 -11.50 -16.04 2.85
C PHE A 259 -12.03 -14.62 3.07
N HIS A 260 -11.90 -14.12 4.29
CA HIS A 260 -12.51 -12.87 4.72
C HIS A 260 -11.62 -11.66 4.52
N ASP A 261 -12.24 -10.54 4.16
CA ASP A 261 -11.60 -9.24 4.21
C ASP A 261 -11.23 -8.90 5.65
N THR A 262 -9.99 -8.44 5.82
CA THR A 262 -9.44 -8.13 7.14
C THR A 262 -8.94 -6.69 7.17
N VAL A 263 -8.07 -6.33 6.23
CA VAL A 263 -7.45 -5.00 6.12
C VAL A 263 -7.08 -4.73 4.67
N LEU A 264 -6.98 -3.45 4.32
CA LEU A 264 -6.33 -3.03 3.07
C LEU A 264 -4.82 -2.87 3.30
N TYR A 265 -4.01 -3.50 2.47
CA TYR A 265 -2.55 -3.45 2.54
C TYR A 265 -1.89 -3.50 1.16
N ASP A 266 -0.56 -3.42 1.14
CA ASP A 266 0.29 -3.34 -0.06
C ASP A 266 0.23 -2.00 -0.80
N PHE A 267 0.83 -0.98 -0.17
CA PHE A 267 0.89 0.37 -0.71
C PHE A 267 2.17 0.64 -1.51
N SER A 268 2.80 -0.40 -2.05
CA SER A 268 4.06 -0.30 -2.80
C SER A 268 3.97 0.59 -4.05
N VAL A 269 2.78 0.66 -4.66
CA VAL A 269 2.46 1.45 -5.86
C VAL A 269 1.63 2.70 -5.54
N SER A 270 1.39 2.94 -4.26
CA SER A 270 0.55 4.05 -3.82
C SER A 270 1.18 5.40 -4.14
N TYR A 271 0.33 6.42 -4.14
CA TYR A 271 0.78 7.80 -4.16
C TYR A 271 0.17 8.53 -2.98
N THR A 272 1.04 9.09 -2.14
CA THR A 272 0.64 10.04 -1.09
C THR A 272 0.78 11.43 -1.66
N PHE A 273 -0.30 12.21 -1.64
CA PHE A 273 -0.29 13.57 -2.17
C PHE A 273 0.88 14.37 -1.61
N SER A 274 1.54 15.12 -2.51
CA SER A 274 2.45 16.20 -2.18
C SER A 274 2.13 17.48 -2.96
N PRO A 275 2.39 18.68 -2.40
CA PRO A 275 2.29 19.93 -3.15
C PRO A 275 3.25 20.01 -4.34
N GLU A 276 4.36 19.26 -4.28
CA GLU A 276 5.30 19.13 -5.38
C GLU A 276 4.66 18.30 -6.51
N PRO A 277 4.64 18.80 -7.76
CA PRO A 277 4.05 18.07 -8.88
C PRO A 277 4.77 16.73 -9.12
N PRO A 278 4.08 15.58 -8.98
CA PRO A 278 4.69 14.28 -9.18
C PRO A 278 4.99 14.04 -10.65
N TYR A 279 5.99 13.19 -10.90
CA TYR A 279 6.28 12.62 -12.19
C TYR A 279 5.15 11.68 -12.65
N LEU A 280 4.76 10.73 -11.80
CA LEU A 280 3.65 9.81 -12.05
C LEU A 280 2.82 9.62 -10.77
N VAL A 281 1.52 9.50 -10.95
CA VAL A 281 0.62 9.06 -9.89
C VAL A 281 0.23 7.62 -10.20
N ASN A 282 0.67 6.69 -9.35
CA ASN A 282 0.45 5.25 -9.53
C ASN A 282 0.92 4.73 -10.92
N PHE A 283 2.12 5.13 -11.33
CA PHE A 283 2.70 4.86 -12.65
C PHE A 283 1.90 5.39 -13.86
N ARG A 284 0.98 6.33 -13.65
CA ARG A 284 0.16 6.95 -14.70
C ARG A 284 0.32 8.46 -14.69
N SER A 285 -0.06 9.10 -15.81
CA SER A 285 -0.09 10.55 -15.89
C SER A 285 -0.96 11.12 -14.76
N PRO A 286 -0.51 12.21 -14.10
CA PRO A 286 -1.25 12.80 -12.98
C PRO A 286 -2.69 13.15 -13.36
N ARG A 287 -3.65 12.79 -12.50
CA ARG A 287 -5.08 13.06 -12.63
C ARG A 287 -5.62 13.56 -11.29
N SER A 288 -6.84 14.10 -11.30
CA SER A 288 -7.51 14.46 -10.05
C SER A 288 -7.79 13.23 -9.19
N LEU A 289 -7.77 13.43 -7.87
CA LEU A 289 -8.11 12.40 -6.89
C LEU A 289 -9.49 11.81 -7.18
N LYS A 290 -10.47 12.63 -7.57
CA LYS A 290 -11.81 12.17 -7.98
C LYS A 290 -11.77 11.12 -9.09
N VAL A 291 -11.00 11.38 -10.16
CA VAL A 291 -10.92 10.44 -11.29
C VAL A 291 -10.23 9.15 -10.89
N ILE A 292 -9.22 9.24 -10.02
CA ILE A 292 -8.49 8.07 -9.52
C ILE A 292 -9.37 7.27 -8.56
N SER A 293 -10.08 7.93 -7.63
CA SER A 293 -10.98 7.29 -6.67
C SER A 293 -12.12 6.57 -7.37
N ASP A 294 -12.77 7.21 -8.35
CA ASP A 294 -13.87 6.60 -9.11
C ASP A 294 -13.38 5.34 -9.87
N TYR A 295 -12.15 5.38 -10.39
CA TYR A 295 -11.53 4.23 -11.04
C TYR A 295 -11.21 3.11 -10.05
N GLU A 296 -10.61 3.42 -8.89
CA GLU A 296 -10.27 2.43 -7.87
C GLU A 296 -11.51 1.75 -7.27
N LEU A 297 -12.56 2.52 -6.98
CA LEU A 297 -13.84 1.99 -6.52
C LEU A 297 -14.53 1.12 -7.59
N GLY A 298 -14.51 1.56 -8.85
CA GLY A 298 -15.00 0.75 -9.97
C GLY A 298 -14.23 -0.55 -10.17
N CYS A 299 -12.91 -0.57 -9.92
CA CYS A 299 -12.13 -1.81 -9.96
C CYS A 299 -12.59 -2.80 -8.89
N VAL A 300 -12.94 -2.34 -7.69
CA VAL A 300 -13.48 -3.21 -6.63
C VAL A 300 -14.85 -3.77 -7.04
N GLU A 301 -15.72 -2.92 -7.58
CA GLU A 301 -17.04 -3.34 -8.07
C GLU A 301 -16.93 -4.47 -9.08
N GLU A 302 -16.10 -4.31 -10.11
CA GLU A 302 -15.87 -5.33 -11.13
C GLU A 302 -15.24 -6.60 -10.54
N GLN A 303 -14.28 -6.47 -9.61
CA GLN A 303 -13.66 -7.64 -8.98
C GLN A 303 -14.66 -8.45 -8.16
N ILE A 304 -15.61 -7.80 -7.49
CA ILE A 304 -16.65 -8.49 -6.72
C ILE A 304 -17.66 -9.15 -7.66
N TYR A 305 -18.09 -8.46 -8.72
CA TYR A 305 -19.04 -9.03 -9.67
C TYR A 305 -18.49 -10.26 -10.40
N ASN A 306 -17.17 -10.30 -10.67
CA ASN A 306 -16.52 -11.40 -11.40
C ASN A 306 -16.05 -12.56 -10.49
N ARG A 307 -16.35 -12.53 -9.19
CA ARG A 307 -16.07 -13.66 -8.27
C ARG A 307 -17.07 -14.78 -8.46
#